data_AF-A0A945VU25-F1
#
_entry.id   AF-A0A945VU25-F1
#
_cell.length_a   1.000
_cell.length_b   1.000
_cell.length_c   1.000
_cell.angle_alpha   90.00
_cell.angle_beta   90.00
_cell.angle_gamma   90.00
#
_symmetry.space_group_name_H-M   'P 1'
#
loop_
_entity.id
_entity.type
_entity.pdbx_description
1 polymer ?
#
loop_
_entity_poly.entity_id
_entity_poly.type
_entity_poly.pdbx_seq_one_letter_code
_entity_poly.pdbx_strand_id
1 'polypeptide(L)'
;MQISLRKKRVNMEISQLLVPNYGRNNLEWSIDDNWIMINEFKLPKGWVNKRIDSPLYNKPLTPLLIEIPSGYPNVAPQNFYAEQKLQCGTDFITHYFDRPGSGIPSINKYTEHGWAWLCIHIKAWDNKTNFAKGDNLLTICKLIFDILSDKRNARRNFYG
;
A
#
# COMPACT_ATOMS: atom_id res chain seq x y z
N MET A 1 17.85 6.03 -26.14
CA MET A 1 16.74 5.20 -25.62
C MET A 1 15.68 6.14 -25.07
N GLN A 2 14.49 6.19 -25.67
CA GLN A 2 13.44 7.14 -25.27
C GLN A 2 12.72 6.59 -24.03
N ILE A 3 12.77 7.33 -22.91
CA ILE A 3 12.06 6.94 -21.68
C ILE A 3 10.56 7.09 -21.93
N SER A 4 9.77 6.05 -21.62
CA SER A 4 8.31 6.09 -21.78
C SER A 4 7.69 7.17 -20.89
N LEU A 5 6.55 7.75 -21.31
CA LEU A 5 5.85 8.77 -20.51
C LEU A 5 5.45 8.23 -19.13
N ARG A 6 5.05 6.95 -19.04
CA ARG A 6 4.77 6.26 -17.77
C ARG A 6 6.00 6.23 -16.87
N LYS A 7 7.15 5.78 -17.39
CA LYS A 7 8.40 5.72 -16.62
C LYS A 7 8.83 7.10 -16.13
N LYS A 8 8.73 8.12 -16.99
CA LYS A 8 8.99 9.50 -16.61
C LYS A 8 8.07 9.95 -15.47
N ARG A 9 6.76 9.63 -15.57
CA ARG A 9 5.76 9.96 -14.55
C ARG A 9 6.07 9.30 -13.20
N VAL A 10 6.33 8.00 -13.18
CA VAL A 10 6.63 7.25 -11.95
C VAL A 10 7.91 7.80 -11.30
N ASN A 11 8.98 7.99 -12.07
CA ASN A 11 10.23 8.53 -11.54
C ASN A 11 10.08 9.95 -10.96
N MET A 12 9.28 10.80 -11.61
CA MET A 12 8.99 12.14 -11.09
C MET A 12 8.21 12.07 -9.76
N GLU A 13 7.18 11.23 -9.66
CA GLU A 13 6.45 11.09 -8.40
C GLU A 13 7.31 10.48 -7.28
N ILE A 14 8.15 9.48 -7.59
CA ILE A 14 9.09 8.93 -6.60
C ILE A 14 10.04 10.02 -6.13
N SER A 15 10.76 10.67 -7.05
CA SER A 15 11.80 11.66 -6.69
C SER A 15 11.25 12.92 -6.04
N GLN A 16 10.09 13.41 -6.46
CA GLN A 16 9.57 14.72 -6.03
C GLN A 16 8.47 14.61 -4.97
N LEU A 17 7.80 13.47 -4.82
CA LEU A 17 6.76 13.27 -3.81
C LEU A 17 7.17 12.24 -2.76
N LEU A 18 7.55 11.03 -3.16
CA LEU A 18 7.79 9.95 -2.18
C LEU A 18 9.10 10.13 -1.42
N VAL A 19 10.21 10.43 -2.12
CA VAL A 19 11.53 10.62 -1.48
C VAL A 19 11.50 11.71 -0.42
N PRO A 20 10.89 12.90 -0.65
CA PRO A 20 10.76 13.91 0.42
C PRO A 20 9.91 13.47 1.62
N ASN A 21 8.95 12.56 1.45
CA ASN A 21 8.04 12.15 2.52
C ASN A 21 8.51 10.90 3.29
N TYR A 22 9.21 9.98 2.61
CA TYR A 22 9.61 8.69 3.18
C TYR A 22 11.11 8.49 3.28
N GLY A 23 11.91 9.32 2.58
CA GLY A 23 13.36 9.18 2.48
C GLY A 23 13.80 8.20 1.40
N ARG A 24 14.89 8.51 0.69
CA ARG A 24 15.39 7.69 -0.42
C ARG A 24 15.78 6.26 0.00
N ASN A 25 16.37 6.10 1.19
CA ASN A 25 16.83 4.80 1.69
C ASN A 25 15.68 3.90 2.16
N ASN A 26 14.48 4.46 2.31
CA ASN A 26 13.27 3.74 2.70
C ASN A 26 12.43 3.30 1.48
N LEU A 27 12.93 3.56 0.26
CA LEU A 27 12.20 3.34 -0.98
C LEU A 27 12.96 2.38 -1.89
N GLU A 28 12.23 1.38 -2.37
CA GLU A 28 12.66 0.45 -3.40
C GLU A 28 11.62 0.44 -4.52
N TRP A 29 12.05 0.20 -5.75
CA TRP A 29 11.13 0.05 -6.88
C TRP A 29 11.77 -0.77 -7.97
N SER A 30 10.94 -1.47 -8.74
CA SER A 30 11.41 -2.30 -9.85
C SER A 30 12.05 -1.46 -10.94
N ILE A 31 13.02 -2.05 -11.66
CA ILE A 31 13.65 -1.46 -12.85
C ILE A 31 12.61 -1.12 -13.95
N ASP A 32 11.54 -1.91 -14.04
CA ASP A 32 10.46 -1.78 -15.01
C ASP A 32 9.30 -0.89 -14.52
N ASP A 33 9.44 -0.30 -13.33
CA ASP A 33 8.47 0.60 -12.70
C ASP A 33 7.08 -0.04 -12.53
N ASN A 34 7.01 -1.36 -12.32
CA ASN A 34 5.80 -2.16 -12.11
C ASN A 34 5.41 -2.28 -10.64
N TRP A 35 6.31 -1.95 -9.72
CA TRP A 35 5.99 -1.83 -8.30
C TRP A 35 6.92 -0.82 -7.61
N ILE A 36 6.43 -0.26 -6.52
CA ILE A 36 7.21 0.50 -5.54
C ILE A 36 6.97 -0.09 -4.14
N MET A 37 7.97 0.02 -3.27
CA MET A 37 7.92 -0.44 -1.90
C MET A 37 8.47 0.65 -0.97
N ILE A 38 7.76 0.88 0.13
CA ILE A 38 8.20 1.67 1.28
C ILE A 38 8.54 0.69 2.39
N ASN A 39 9.81 0.59 2.79
CA ASN A 39 10.28 -0.45 3.72
C ASN A 39 9.74 -0.26 5.15
N GLU A 40 9.63 1.00 5.57
CA GLU A 40 9.15 1.43 6.89
C GLU A 40 7.98 2.41 6.70
N PHE A 41 6.82 1.89 6.29
CA PHE A 41 5.59 2.65 6.26
C PHE A 41 5.00 2.76 7.67
N LYS A 42 4.75 4.00 8.11
CA LYS A 42 4.20 4.26 9.43
C LYS A 42 2.74 3.84 9.51
N LEU A 43 2.45 2.95 10.45
CA LEU A 43 1.09 2.53 10.73
C LEU A 43 0.38 3.57 11.63
N PRO A 44 -0.96 3.68 11.56
CA PRO A 44 -1.73 4.53 12.46
C PRO A 44 -1.59 4.12 13.93
N LYS A 45 -1.90 5.03 14.86
CA LYS A 45 -1.78 4.76 16.29
C LYS A 45 -2.61 3.52 16.70
N GLY A 46 -1.98 2.61 17.43
CA GLY A 46 -2.61 1.36 17.92
C GLY A 46 -2.21 0.14 17.10
N TRP A 47 -1.71 0.34 15.88
CA TRP A 47 -1.14 -0.70 15.06
C TRP A 47 0.26 -1.10 15.50
N VAL A 48 0.52 -2.40 15.47
CA VAL A 48 1.84 -3.00 15.66
C VAL A 48 2.01 -4.18 14.73
N ASN A 49 3.24 -4.39 14.28
CA ASN A 49 3.60 -5.56 13.51
C ASN A 49 3.91 -6.74 14.44
N LYS A 50 3.22 -7.87 14.28
CA LYS A 50 3.40 -9.09 15.10
C LYS A 50 4.01 -10.25 14.33
N ARG A 51 4.56 -10.00 13.15
CA ARG A 51 5.33 -11.00 12.43
C ARG A 51 6.69 -11.20 13.09
N ILE A 52 6.88 -12.38 13.70
CA ILE A 52 8.05 -12.68 14.56
C ILE A 52 9.37 -12.66 13.77
N ASP A 53 9.34 -13.04 12.50
CA ASP A 53 10.49 -13.03 11.58
C ASP A 53 10.74 -11.65 10.93
N SER A 54 9.93 -10.64 11.22
CA SER A 54 10.09 -9.30 10.65
C SER A 54 11.09 -8.45 11.46
N PRO A 55 11.98 -7.68 10.81
CA PRO A 55 12.81 -6.68 11.50
C PRO A 55 11.99 -5.54 12.12
N LEU A 56 10.69 -5.48 11.81
CA LEU A 56 9.72 -4.51 12.34
C LEU A 56 8.84 -5.09 13.44
N TYR A 57 9.13 -6.29 13.96
CA TYR A 57 8.38 -6.90 15.06
C TYR A 57 8.20 -5.93 16.25
N ASN A 58 6.97 -5.84 16.75
CA ASN A 58 6.50 -4.93 17.79
C ASN A 58 6.67 -3.42 17.50
N LYS A 59 6.95 -3.04 16.25
CA LYS A 59 7.01 -1.63 15.83
C LYS A 59 5.71 -1.21 15.15
N PRO A 60 5.35 0.09 15.19
CA PRO A 60 4.23 0.65 14.44
C PRO A 60 4.62 0.92 12.97
N LEU A 61 5.31 -0.04 12.34
CA LEU A 61 5.88 0.05 11.00
C LEU A 61 5.58 -1.23 10.22
N THR A 62 5.38 -1.11 8.91
CA THR A 62 5.26 -2.25 8.00
C THR A 62 5.89 -1.89 6.65
N PRO A 63 6.44 -2.85 5.90
CA PRO A 63 6.66 -2.67 4.47
C PRO A 63 5.31 -2.45 3.75
N LEU A 64 5.25 -1.47 2.86
CA LEU A 64 4.09 -1.23 2.00
C LEU A 64 4.50 -1.38 0.54
N LEU A 65 3.93 -2.37 -0.15
CA LEU A 65 4.13 -2.64 -1.57
C LEU A 65 2.91 -2.12 -2.36
N ILE A 66 3.17 -1.41 -3.45
CA ILE A 66 2.17 -0.92 -4.39
C ILE A 66 2.54 -1.40 -5.78
N GLU A 67 1.67 -2.18 -6.43
CA GLU A 67 1.86 -2.50 -7.84
C GLU A 67 1.36 -1.36 -8.72
N ILE A 68 2.18 -0.99 -9.70
CA ILE A 68 1.90 0.07 -10.64
C ILE A 68 1.40 -0.54 -11.95
N PRO A 69 0.13 -0.33 -12.35
CA PRO A 69 -0.42 -0.91 -13.56
C PRO A 69 0.30 -0.36 -14.81
N SER A 70 0.28 -1.14 -15.90
CA SER A 70 0.85 -0.71 -17.19
C SER A 70 0.17 0.55 -17.76
N GLY A 71 -1.11 0.77 -17.42
CA GLY A 71 -1.88 1.96 -17.80
C GLY A 71 -1.62 3.20 -16.93
N TYR A 72 -0.71 3.15 -15.95
CA TYR A 72 -0.41 4.31 -15.10
C TYR A 72 0.17 5.48 -15.91
N PRO A 73 -0.23 6.75 -15.66
CA PRO A 73 -1.13 7.23 -14.61
C PRO A 73 -2.61 7.28 -15.00
N ASN A 74 -3.00 6.84 -16.20
CA ASN A 74 -4.41 6.84 -16.62
C ASN A 74 -5.27 5.84 -15.84
N VAL A 75 -4.65 4.77 -15.36
CA VAL A 75 -5.26 3.74 -14.52
C VAL A 75 -4.64 3.81 -13.12
N ALA A 76 -5.50 3.89 -12.09
CA ALA A 76 -5.07 3.86 -10.70
C ALA A 76 -4.48 2.49 -10.31
N PRO A 77 -3.45 2.43 -9.45
CA PRO A 77 -3.08 1.22 -8.73
C PRO A 77 -4.28 0.61 -7.99
N GLN A 78 -4.37 -0.72 -7.91
CA GLN A 78 -5.44 -1.43 -7.18
C GLN A 78 -4.90 -2.55 -6.28
N ASN A 79 -3.61 -2.87 -6.40
CA ASN A 79 -2.98 -3.97 -5.67
C ASN A 79 -1.97 -3.40 -4.69
N PHE A 80 -2.34 -3.46 -3.42
CA PHE A 80 -1.57 -2.94 -2.30
C PHE A 80 -1.34 -4.04 -1.28
N TYR A 81 -0.14 -4.13 -0.76
CA TYR A 81 0.21 -5.20 0.17
C TYR A 81 0.98 -4.65 1.36
N ALA A 82 0.66 -5.16 2.54
CA ALA A 82 1.42 -4.94 3.75
C ALA A 82 1.90 -6.29 4.28
N GLU A 83 2.78 -6.28 5.25
CA GLU A 83 3.21 -7.52 5.89
C GLU A 83 2.04 -8.23 6.59
N GLN A 84 2.09 -9.55 6.70
CA GLN A 84 1.14 -10.34 7.48
C GLN A 84 1.26 -10.08 8.99
N LYS A 85 0.23 -10.47 9.74
CA LYS A 85 0.20 -10.38 11.21
C LYS A 85 0.35 -8.94 11.73
N LEU A 86 -0.19 -7.95 11.02
CA LEU A 86 -0.42 -6.64 11.61
C LEU A 86 -1.59 -6.72 12.58
N GLN A 87 -1.49 -6.04 13.71
CA GLN A 87 -2.49 -6.06 14.77
C GLN A 87 -2.81 -4.63 15.22
N CYS A 88 -4.09 -4.32 15.40
CA CYS A 88 -4.57 -3.11 16.07
C CYS A 88 -5.60 -3.48 17.15
N GLY A 89 -5.15 -3.55 18.40
CA GLY A 89 -6.01 -4.03 19.50
C GLY A 89 -6.42 -5.50 19.30
N THR A 90 -7.68 -5.80 19.57
CA THR A 90 -8.30 -7.13 19.37
C THR A 90 -9.04 -7.26 18.04
N ASP A 91 -9.10 -6.17 17.28
CA ASP A 91 -10.02 -6.03 16.15
C ASP A 91 -9.40 -6.53 14.84
N PHE A 92 -10.24 -7.12 13.98
CA PHE A 92 -9.88 -7.54 12.63
C PHE A 92 -10.27 -6.43 11.62
N ILE A 93 -9.43 -6.11 10.64
CA ILE A 93 -9.83 -5.18 9.56
C ILE A 93 -10.48 -5.98 8.43
N THR A 94 -11.66 -5.55 8.03
CA THR A 94 -12.37 -6.02 6.82
C THR A 94 -11.59 -5.89 5.50
N HIS A 95 -10.57 -5.03 5.44
CA HIS A 95 -9.77 -4.76 4.24
C HIS A 95 -8.35 -5.35 4.29
N TYR A 96 -8.04 -6.21 5.27
CA TYR A 96 -6.73 -6.81 5.45
C TYR A 96 -6.83 -8.33 5.36
N PHE A 97 -6.27 -8.91 4.29
CA PHE A 97 -6.36 -10.34 3.99
C PHE A 97 -5.00 -10.99 4.16
N ASP A 98 -4.70 -11.46 5.37
CA ASP A 98 -3.44 -12.09 5.77
C ASP A 98 -3.41 -13.61 5.62
N ARG A 99 -4.53 -14.21 5.20
CA ARG A 99 -4.69 -15.65 4.98
C ARG A 99 -5.39 -15.88 3.65
N PRO A 100 -5.18 -17.05 3.01
CA PRO A 100 -6.01 -17.46 1.89
C PRO A 100 -7.48 -17.53 2.36
N GLY A 101 -8.34 -16.69 1.80
CA GLY A 101 -9.78 -16.75 2.07
C GLY A 101 -10.38 -17.97 1.39
N SER A 102 -11.03 -18.85 2.15
CA SER A 102 -11.92 -19.89 1.62
C SER A 102 -13.10 -19.23 0.88
N GLY A 103 -12.96 -18.98 -0.43
CA GLY A 103 -14.07 -18.57 -1.30
C GLY A 103 -13.91 -17.27 -2.10
N ILE A 104 -12.76 -16.58 -2.07
CA ILE A 104 -12.51 -15.43 -2.95
C ILE A 104 -11.59 -15.87 -4.11
N PRO A 105 -11.93 -15.63 -5.39
CA PRO A 105 -11.13 -16.12 -6.53
C PRO A 105 -9.76 -15.46 -6.68
N SER A 106 -9.49 -14.34 -5.99
CA SER A 106 -8.19 -13.68 -6.03
C SER A 106 -7.28 -14.24 -4.95
N ILE A 107 -6.57 -15.32 -5.27
CA ILE A 107 -5.41 -15.76 -4.50
C ILE A 107 -4.42 -14.59 -4.50
N ASN A 108 -4.19 -13.97 -3.34
CA ASN A 108 -3.08 -13.05 -3.16
C ASN A 108 -1.79 -13.82 -3.45
N LYS A 109 -1.17 -13.55 -4.60
CA LYS A 109 0.04 -14.24 -5.08
C LYS A 109 1.25 -14.06 -4.16
N TYR A 110 1.19 -13.15 -3.19
CA TYR A 110 2.26 -12.90 -2.23
C TYR A 110 1.97 -13.46 -0.83
N THR A 111 0.84 -14.15 -0.62
CA THR A 111 0.48 -14.71 0.70
C THR A 111 1.55 -15.68 1.23
N GLU A 112 2.09 -16.55 0.39
CA GLU A 112 3.15 -17.50 0.79
C GLU A 112 4.46 -16.80 1.16
N HIS A 113 4.65 -15.55 0.71
CA HIS A 113 5.81 -14.73 1.02
C HIS A 113 5.59 -13.82 2.24
N GLY A 114 4.52 -14.05 3.00
CA GLY A 114 4.22 -13.30 4.22
C GLY A 114 3.60 -11.92 3.98
N TRP A 115 2.98 -11.70 2.81
CA TRP A 115 2.25 -10.48 2.50
C TRP A 115 0.74 -10.67 2.63
N ALA A 116 0.09 -9.65 3.18
CA ALA A 116 -1.35 -9.52 3.25
C ALA A 116 -1.82 -8.52 2.18
N TRP A 117 -2.94 -8.82 1.53
CA TRP A 117 -3.53 -7.92 0.55
C TRP A 117 -4.40 -6.88 1.26
N LEU A 118 -4.22 -5.61 0.92
CA LEU A 118 -5.08 -4.51 1.34
C LEU A 118 -6.15 -4.29 0.26
N CYS A 119 -7.36 -4.81 0.51
CA CYS A 119 -8.47 -4.76 -0.44
C CYS A 119 -9.08 -3.35 -0.49
N ILE A 120 -8.39 -2.43 -1.17
CA ILE A 120 -8.78 -1.03 -1.30
C ILE A 120 -9.17 -0.79 -2.75
N HIS A 121 -10.43 -0.42 -2.98
CA HIS A 121 -10.96 -0.14 -4.31
C HIS A 121 -11.03 1.36 -4.56
N ILE A 122 -10.19 1.85 -5.48
CA ILE A 122 -10.21 3.26 -5.89
C ILE A 122 -11.31 3.45 -6.93
N LYS A 123 -12.38 4.14 -6.53
CA LYS A 123 -13.57 4.38 -7.37
C LYS A 123 -13.44 5.59 -8.28
N ALA A 124 -12.67 6.59 -7.87
CA ALA A 124 -12.41 7.81 -8.61
C ALA A 124 -10.91 8.07 -8.62
N TRP A 125 -10.37 8.37 -9.80
CA TRP A 125 -8.96 8.62 -10.00
C TRP A 125 -8.81 9.73 -11.04
N ASP A 126 -8.22 10.84 -10.64
CA ASP A 126 -8.05 12.02 -11.47
C ASP A 126 -6.56 12.32 -11.65
N ASN A 127 -5.95 11.69 -12.66
CA ASN A 127 -4.59 12.01 -13.02
C ASN A 127 -4.55 13.33 -13.80
N LYS A 128 -3.64 14.23 -13.40
CA LYS A 128 -3.37 15.49 -14.10
C LYS A 128 -1.97 15.50 -14.69
N THR A 129 -1.77 16.23 -15.78
CA THR A 129 -0.42 16.44 -16.37
C THR A 129 0.56 17.02 -15.35
N ASN A 130 0.12 18.01 -14.57
CA ASN A 130 0.83 18.40 -13.36
C ASN A 130 0.50 17.40 -12.24
N PHE A 131 1.42 16.46 -12.01
CA PHE A 131 1.24 15.36 -11.06
C PHE A 131 0.99 15.80 -9.61
N ALA A 132 1.40 17.03 -9.24
CA ALA A 132 1.15 17.59 -7.91
C ALA A 132 -0.30 18.09 -7.73
N LYS A 133 -1.06 18.23 -8.83
CA LYS A 133 -2.45 18.74 -8.83
C LYS A 133 -3.51 17.66 -9.04
N GLY A 134 -3.11 16.40 -9.19
CA GLY A 134 -4.01 15.26 -9.36
C GLY A 134 -3.60 14.09 -8.48
N ASP A 135 -4.33 13.00 -8.61
CA ASP A 135 -4.01 11.77 -7.91
C ASP A 135 -2.68 11.17 -8.41
N ASN A 136 -1.93 10.62 -7.46
CA ASN A 136 -0.55 10.16 -7.60
C ASN A 136 -0.19 9.12 -6.52
N LEU A 137 1.01 8.56 -6.58
CA LEU A 137 1.45 7.54 -5.61
C LEU A 137 1.45 8.04 -4.15
N LEU A 138 1.66 9.32 -3.89
CA LEU A 138 1.58 9.86 -2.52
C LEU A 138 0.13 9.92 -2.03
N THR A 139 -0.84 10.23 -2.90
CA THR A 139 -2.26 10.18 -2.55
C THR A 139 -2.71 8.77 -2.19
N ILE A 140 -2.18 7.74 -2.87
CA ILE A 140 -2.39 6.33 -2.51
C ILE A 140 -1.89 6.02 -1.11
N CYS A 141 -0.67 6.46 -0.78
CA CYS A 141 -0.09 6.22 0.53
C CYS A 141 -0.93 6.85 1.66
N LYS A 142 -1.46 8.05 1.43
CA LYS A 142 -2.37 8.73 2.35
C LYS A 142 -3.70 7.99 2.49
N LEU A 143 -4.30 7.57 1.38
CA LEU A 143 -5.53 6.78 1.38
C LEU A 143 -5.39 5.48 2.18
N ILE A 144 -4.27 4.78 2.00
CA ILE A 144 -3.98 3.55 2.76
C ILE A 144 -3.88 3.85 4.26
N PHE A 145 -3.15 4.92 4.64
CA PHE A 145 -3.07 5.35 6.03
C PHE A 145 -4.45 5.67 6.62
N ASP A 146 -5.29 6.38 5.88
CA ASP A 146 -6.63 6.78 6.33
C ASP A 146 -7.55 5.57 6.51
N ILE A 147 -7.50 4.61 5.59
CA ILE A 147 -8.28 3.36 5.68
C ILE A 147 -7.87 2.52 6.88
N LEU A 148 -6.56 2.42 7.15
CA LEU A 148 -6.03 1.76 8.34
C LEU A 148 -6.33 2.53 9.64
N SER A 149 -6.58 3.84 9.54
CA SER A 149 -6.94 4.71 10.67
C SER A 149 -8.43 4.68 11.01
N ASP A 150 -9.29 4.32 10.05
CA ASP A 150 -10.74 4.32 10.27
C ASP A 150 -11.14 3.22 11.26
N LYS A 151 -11.46 3.64 12.49
CA LYS A 151 -11.93 2.77 13.57
C LYS A 151 -13.22 2.02 13.23
N ARG A 152 -13.98 2.42 12.22
CA ARG A 152 -15.17 1.68 11.74
C ARG A 152 -14.80 0.40 11.00
N ASN A 153 -13.59 0.34 10.44
CA ASN A 153 -13.02 -0.92 9.92
C ASN A 153 -12.56 -1.87 11.03
N ALA A 154 -12.39 -1.36 12.26
CA ALA A 154 -12.08 -2.16 13.46
C ALA A 154 -13.33 -2.53 14.28
N ARG A 155 -14.40 -1.72 14.25
CA ARG A 155 -15.54 -1.83 15.20
C ARG A 155 -16.91 -2.26 14.66
N ARG A 156 -17.11 -2.45 13.35
CA ARG A 156 -18.40 -2.95 12.83
C ARG A 156 -18.31 -4.46 12.60
N ASN A 157 -18.50 -5.25 13.67
CA ASN A 157 -19.09 -6.60 13.66
C ASN A 157 -19.24 -7.18 15.09
N PHE A 158 -19.66 -6.35 16.04
CA PHE A 158 -20.22 -6.84 17.30
C PHE A 158 -21.57 -6.16 17.49
N TYR A 159 -22.62 -6.97 17.52
CA TYR A 159 -24.06 -6.64 17.55
C TYR A 159 -24.71 -6.31 16.21
N GLY A 160 -25.10 -7.38 15.52
CA GLY A 160 -26.23 -7.49 14.60
C GLY A 160 -26.83 -8.87 14.79
#